data_AF-A0A5K1HCP5-F1
#
_entry.id   AF-A0A5K1HCP5-F1
#
_cell.length_a   1.000
_cell.length_b   1.000
_cell.length_c   1.000
_cell.angle_alpha   90.00
_cell.angle_beta   90.00
_cell.angle_gamma   90.00
#
_symmetry.space_group_name_H-M   'P 1'
#
loop_
_entity.id
_entity.type
_entity.pdbx_description
1 polymer ?
#
loop_
_entity_poly.entity_id
_entity_poly.type
_entity_poly.pdbx_seq_one_letter_code
_entity_poly.pdbx_strand_id
1 'polypeptide(L)'
;PPSKLLRPARRLRFYPHPEVDPIPLRNKLLEEKKAIKSLSYKKTGTTIVGVKFAEGVVLAADTRATGGSIVVEKNCEKIHYIAPNIYACGAGTAADTQFVNLFMSSNLELQRLNSGRQTRVSSYITSTASLLYRYQGHLGAYLIVGGYDVLGAHL
;
A
#
# COMPACT_ATOMS: atom_id res chain seq x y z
N PRO A 1 -34.09 12.05 -33.73
CA PRO A 1 -34.16 12.14 -32.26
C PRO A 1 -33.91 10.76 -31.61
N PRO A 2 -32.68 10.46 -31.15
CA PRO A 2 -32.36 9.15 -30.61
C PRO A 2 -32.53 9.15 -29.08
N SER A 3 -33.70 8.71 -28.63
CA SER A 3 -34.05 8.45 -27.22
C SER A 3 -33.78 6.99 -26.80
N LYS A 4 -32.71 6.37 -27.28
CA LYS A 4 -32.33 5.00 -26.89
C LYS A 4 -30.81 4.85 -26.87
N LEU A 5 -30.19 5.00 -25.68
CA LEU A 5 -28.95 4.34 -25.24
C LEU A 5 -28.38 4.97 -23.94
N LEU A 6 -29.21 5.24 -22.92
CA LEU A 6 -28.68 5.29 -21.55
C LEU A 6 -28.64 3.85 -21.02
N ARG A 7 -27.55 3.13 -21.33
CA ARG A 7 -27.22 1.93 -20.56
C ARG A 7 -26.93 2.41 -19.14
N PRO A 8 -27.59 1.88 -18.10
CA PRO A 8 -27.27 2.26 -16.73
C PRO A 8 -25.79 1.96 -16.52
N ALA A 9 -25.03 2.95 -16.04
CA ALA A 9 -23.65 2.75 -15.63
C ALA A 9 -23.64 1.53 -14.70
N ARG A 10 -23.11 0.39 -15.19
CA ARG A 10 -22.92 -0.80 -14.36
C ARG A 10 -22.07 -0.32 -13.20
N ARG A 11 -22.72 -0.16 -12.04
CA ARG A 11 -22.08 -0.01 -10.75
C ARG A 11 -21.19 -1.24 -10.62
N LEU A 12 -19.93 -1.10 -11.00
CA LEU A 12 -18.86 -2.03 -10.66
C LEU A 12 -18.79 -2.01 -9.13
N ARG A 13 -19.65 -2.80 -8.50
CA ARG A 13 -19.52 -3.17 -7.09
C ARG A 13 -18.24 -4.00 -7.03
N PHE A 14 -17.11 -3.34 -6.80
CA PHE A 14 -15.92 -3.98 -6.25
C PHE A 14 -16.16 -4.25 -4.76
N TYR A 15 -17.22 -4.99 -4.45
CA TYR A 15 -17.29 -5.78 -3.22
C TYR A 15 -16.95 -7.19 -3.65
N PRO A 16 -16.08 -7.91 -2.92
CA PRO A 16 -15.86 -9.31 -3.22
C PRO A 16 -17.18 -10.05 -3.10
N HIS A 17 -17.49 -10.87 -4.11
CA HIS A 17 -18.59 -11.81 -4.02
C HIS A 17 -18.26 -12.77 -2.87
N PRO A 18 -19.18 -13.05 -1.93
CA PRO A 18 -18.88 -13.80 -0.70
C PRO A 18 -18.41 -15.25 -0.91
N GLU A 19 -18.36 -15.75 -2.14
CA GLU A 19 -17.98 -17.14 -2.44
C GLU A 19 -16.58 -17.32 -3.04
N VAL A 20 -15.96 -16.28 -3.62
CA VAL A 20 -14.57 -16.40 -4.10
C VAL A 20 -13.89 -15.04 -4.06
N ASP A 21 -13.15 -14.77 -2.99
CA ASP A 21 -12.07 -13.78 -3.07
C ASP A 21 -10.97 -14.38 -3.98
N PRO A 22 -10.66 -13.76 -5.13
CA PRO A 22 -9.72 -14.35 -6.11
C PRO A 22 -8.26 -14.32 -5.64
N ILE A 23 -7.94 -13.48 -4.65
CA ILE A 23 -6.59 -13.30 -4.11
C ILE A 23 -6.17 -14.53 -3.26
N PRO A 24 -6.97 -15.02 -2.29
CA PRO A 24 -6.75 -16.29 -1.60
C PRO A 24 -6.62 -17.49 -2.55
N LEU A 25 -7.49 -17.61 -3.56
CA LEU A 25 -7.44 -18.74 -4.49
C LEU A 25 -6.15 -18.75 -5.33
N ARG A 26 -5.74 -17.58 -5.82
CA ARG A 26 -4.45 -17.42 -6.53
C ARG A 26 -3.29 -17.83 -5.64
N ASN A 27 -3.23 -17.32 -4.40
CA ASN A 27 -2.11 -17.59 -3.49
C ASN A 27 -2.01 -19.08 -3.17
N LYS A 28 -3.15 -19.73 -2.91
CA LYS A 28 -3.24 -21.17 -2.68
C LYS A 28 -2.73 -21.98 -3.88
N LEU A 29 -3.12 -21.62 -5.10
CA LEU A 29 -2.63 -22.27 -6.32
C LEU A 29 -1.11 -22.07 -6.55
N LEU A 30 -0.56 -20.92 -6.15
CA LEU A 30 0.87 -20.64 -6.29
C LEU A 30 1.72 -21.40 -5.28
N GLU A 31 1.19 -21.61 -4.07
CA GLU A 31 1.79 -22.48 -3.05
C GLU A 31 1.76 -23.95 -3.49
N GLU A 32 0.60 -24.43 -3.97
CA GLU A 32 0.42 -25.81 -4.47
C GLU A 32 1.38 -26.12 -5.63
N LYS A 33 1.61 -25.16 -6.54
CA LYS A 33 2.52 -25.31 -7.68
C LYS A 33 4.00 -25.16 -7.31
N LYS A 34 4.35 -24.89 -6.03
CA LYS A 34 5.70 -24.52 -5.58
C LYS A 34 6.35 -23.42 -6.44
N ALA A 35 5.52 -22.58 -7.07
CA ALA A 35 5.98 -21.52 -7.97
C ALA A 35 6.60 -20.34 -7.19
N ILE A 36 6.31 -20.24 -5.89
CA ILE A 36 6.86 -19.25 -4.98
C ILE A 36 8.00 -19.91 -4.17
N LYS A 37 9.21 -19.41 -4.35
CA LYS A 37 10.37 -19.77 -3.52
C LYS A 37 10.08 -19.37 -2.07
N SER A 38 10.40 -20.23 -1.10
CA SER A 38 10.23 -19.93 0.33
C SER A 38 10.81 -18.55 0.65
N LEU A 39 10.00 -17.66 1.21
CA LEU A 39 10.40 -16.30 1.55
C LEU A 39 11.51 -16.37 2.61
N SER A 40 12.74 -16.08 2.20
CA SER A 40 13.85 -15.89 3.13
C SER A 40 13.74 -14.51 3.77
N TYR A 41 14.03 -14.41 5.07
CA TYR A 41 14.05 -13.13 5.76
C TYR A 41 15.11 -12.20 5.14
N LYS A 42 14.67 -11.02 4.68
CA LYS A 42 15.55 -9.99 4.14
C LYS A 42 15.85 -8.96 5.23
N LYS A 43 17.09 -8.91 5.68
CA LYS A 43 17.55 -7.89 6.64
C LYS A 43 17.71 -6.54 5.94
N THR A 44 16.81 -5.60 6.21
CA THR A 44 16.84 -4.24 5.63
C THR A 44 17.53 -3.21 6.51
N GLY A 45 17.91 -3.57 7.75
CA GLY A 45 18.52 -2.64 8.72
C GLY A 45 17.55 -1.64 9.35
N THR A 46 16.28 -1.69 8.95
CA THR A 46 15.18 -0.82 9.38
C THR A 46 14.13 -1.65 10.10
N THR A 47 13.54 -1.11 11.17
CA THR A 47 12.44 -1.74 11.90
C THR A 47 11.20 -0.84 11.82
N ILE A 48 10.16 -1.35 11.17
CA ILE A 48 8.84 -0.71 11.09
C ILE A 48 7.79 -1.68 11.63
N VAL A 49 6.81 -1.15 12.35
CA VAL A 49 5.75 -1.94 13.00
C VAL A 49 4.42 -1.21 12.83
N GLY A 50 3.36 -1.99 12.60
CA GLY A 50 1.99 -1.50 12.63
C GLY A 50 1.15 -2.36 13.56
N VAL A 51 0.26 -1.73 14.32
CA VAL A 51 -0.71 -2.41 15.18
C VAL A 51 -2.10 -1.84 14.90
N LYS A 52 -3.06 -2.72 14.60
CA LYS A 52 -4.47 -2.38 14.49
C LYS A 52 -5.15 -2.62 15.83
N PHE A 53 -5.93 -1.65 16.29
CA PHE A 53 -6.77 -1.75 17.48
C PHE A 53 -8.20 -1.34 17.14
N ALA A 54 -9.12 -1.40 18.12
CA ALA A 54 -10.56 -1.22 17.87
C ALA A 54 -10.90 0.13 17.21
N GLU A 55 -10.22 1.21 17.62
CA GLU A 55 -10.52 2.57 17.18
C GLU A 55 -9.51 3.13 16.17
N GLY A 56 -8.54 2.33 15.71
CA GLY A 56 -7.52 2.87 14.82
C GLY A 56 -6.35 1.96 14.52
N VAL A 57 -5.29 2.61 14.04
CA VAL A 57 -3.99 1.99 13.77
C VAL A 57 -2.87 2.82 14.37
N VAL A 58 -1.84 2.16 14.87
CA VAL A 58 -0.59 2.76 15.32
C VAL A 58 0.51 2.29 14.38
N LEU A 59 1.31 3.23 13.89
CA LEU A 59 2.51 2.96 13.11
C LEU A 59 3.73 3.45 13.88
N ALA A 60 4.79 2.65 13.89
CA ALA A 60 6.04 2.98 14.55
C ALA A 60 7.23 2.57 13.68
N ALA A 61 8.30 3.36 13.75
CA ALA A 61 9.53 3.12 13.01
C ALA A 61 10.75 3.56 13.83
N ASP A 62 11.88 2.91 13.63
CA ASP A 62 13.16 3.41 14.12
C ASP A 62 13.66 4.60 13.27
N THR A 63 14.51 5.46 13.82
CA THR A 63 15.00 6.66 13.12
C THR A 63 16.40 6.53 12.53
N ARG A 64 17.07 5.40 12.77
CA ARG A 64 18.45 5.19 12.30
C ARG A 64 18.45 4.76 10.83
N ALA A 65 19.29 5.40 10.00
CA ALA A 65 19.59 5.00 8.63
C ALA A 65 21.09 4.66 8.49
N THR A 66 21.39 3.58 7.78
CA THR A 66 22.76 3.08 7.60
C THR A 66 23.10 2.93 6.12
N GLY A 67 24.30 3.36 5.74
CA GLY A 67 24.92 3.07 4.45
C GLY A 67 25.97 1.99 4.63
N GLY A 68 25.58 0.72 4.46
CA GLY A 68 26.43 -0.40 4.83
C GLY A 68 26.60 -0.51 6.34
N SER A 69 27.84 -0.45 6.83
CA SER A 69 28.17 -0.53 8.27
C SER A 69 28.12 0.81 9.00
N ILE A 70 27.98 1.93 8.28
CA ILE A 70 28.06 3.28 8.83
C ILE A 70 26.67 3.85 9.04
N VAL A 71 26.43 4.47 10.20
CA VAL A 71 25.22 5.27 10.44
C VAL A 71 25.35 6.58 9.69
N VAL A 72 24.54 6.74 8.64
CA VAL A 72 24.52 7.94 7.80
C VAL A 72 23.63 9.00 8.42
N GLU A 73 22.51 8.60 9.00
CA GLU A 73 21.57 9.51 9.64
C GLU A 73 20.95 8.89 10.89
N LYS A 74 20.86 9.67 11.98
CA LYS A 74 20.30 9.23 13.26
C LYS A 74 18.80 9.53 13.39
N ASN A 75 18.31 10.50 12.62
CA ASN A 75 16.97 11.07 12.70
C ASN A 75 16.24 11.00 11.36
N CYS A 76 16.32 9.86 10.68
CA CYS A 76 15.66 9.63 9.39
C CYS A 76 14.16 9.34 9.61
N GLU A 77 13.32 10.08 8.90
CA GLU A 77 11.87 9.84 8.88
C GLU A 77 11.52 8.69 7.93
N LYS A 78 10.87 7.66 8.50
CA LYS A 78 10.42 6.48 7.74
C LYS A 78 8.91 6.37 7.64
N ILE A 79 8.19 7.23 8.35
CA ILE A 79 6.73 7.31 8.33
C ILE A 79 6.37 8.47 7.41
N HIS A 80 5.77 8.14 6.27
CA HIS A 80 5.44 9.09 5.23
C HIS A 80 3.95 9.43 5.25
N TYR A 81 3.66 10.72 5.13
CA TYR A 81 2.31 11.21 4.94
C TYR A 81 1.81 10.88 3.52
N ILE A 82 0.63 10.25 3.43
CA ILE A 82 0.01 9.88 2.15
C ILE A 82 -1.26 10.69 1.91
N ALA A 83 -2.14 10.74 2.90
CA ALA A 83 -3.39 11.49 2.88
C ALA A 83 -3.81 11.83 4.31
N PRO A 84 -4.81 12.70 4.54
CA PRO A 84 -5.22 13.09 5.90
C PRO A 84 -5.57 11.93 6.83
N ASN A 85 -5.92 10.76 6.26
CA ASN A 85 -6.28 9.55 6.97
C ASN A 85 -5.39 8.33 6.69
N ILE A 86 -4.25 8.53 6.02
CA ILE A 86 -3.37 7.44 5.58
C ILE A 86 -1.90 7.83 5.78
N TYR A 87 -1.17 6.93 6.43
CA TYR A 87 0.29 6.99 6.58
C TYR A 87 0.91 5.68 6.11
N ALA A 88 2.14 5.74 5.60
CA ALA A 88 2.87 4.57 5.15
C ALA A 88 4.30 4.56 5.73
N CYS A 89 4.72 3.43 6.30
CA CYS A 89 6.08 3.21 6.75
C CYS A 89 6.90 2.55 5.64
N GLY A 90 8.09 3.08 5.35
CA GLY A 90 9.02 2.54 4.36
C GLY A 90 10.17 1.74 4.96
N ALA A 91 10.52 0.63 4.32
CA ALA A 91 11.75 -0.11 4.55
C ALA A 91 12.41 -0.51 3.21
N GLY A 92 13.71 -0.82 3.25
CA GLY A 92 14.48 -1.19 2.08
C GLY A 92 15.29 -0.01 1.54
N THR A 93 15.31 0.17 0.22
CA THR A 93 16.04 1.27 -0.40
C THR A 93 15.34 2.59 -0.09
N ALA A 94 16.00 3.48 0.65
CA ALA A 94 15.41 4.76 1.09
C ALA A 94 14.84 5.58 -0.08
N ALA A 95 15.63 5.74 -1.16
CA ALA A 95 15.21 6.49 -2.34
C ALA A 95 13.96 5.91 -3.00
N ASP A 96 13.88 4.59 -3.16
CA ASP A 96 12.72 3.93 -3.76
C ASP A 96 11.46 4.13 -2.90
N THR A 97 11.59 3.97 -1.58
CA THR A 97 10.45 4.16 -0.66
C THR A 97 9.92 5.59 -0.71
N GLN A 98 10.82 6.57 -0.72
CA GLN A 98 10.43 7.99 -0.77
C GLN A 98 9.76 8.33 -2.10
N PHE A 99 10.33 7.85 -3.22
CA PHE A 99 9.77 8.05 -4.55
C PHE A 99 8.37 7.44 -4.67
N VAL A 100 8.21 6.16 -4.30
CA VAL A 100 6.91 5.47 -4.40
C VAL A 100 5.85 6.16 -3.56
N ASN A 101 6.18 6.51 -2.32
CA ASN A 101 5.23 7.17 -1.41
C ASN A 101 4.83 8.55 -1.91
N LEU A 102 5.78 9.37 -2.34
CA LEU A 102 5.50 10.71 -2.85
C LEU A 102 4.67 10.65 -4.15
N PHE A 103 5.08 9.80 -5.09
CA PHE A 103 4.37 9.64 -6.36
C PHE A 103 2.94 9.14 -6.14
N MET A 104 2.74 8.14 -5.30
CA MET A 104 1.40 7.62 -5.00
C MET A 104 0.55 8.61 -4.20
N SER A 105 1.15 9.36 -3.27
CA SER A 105 0.47 10.43 -2.52
C SER A 105 -0.09 11.51 -3.46
N SER A 106 0.71 12.01 -4.41
CA SER A 106 0.24 13.00 -5.39
C SER A 106 -0.90 12.48 -6.27
N ASN A 107 -0.82 11.23 -6.73
CA ASN A 107 -1.91 10.61 -7.50
C ASN A 107 -3.19 10.46 -6.67
N LEU A 108 -3.04 10.08 -5.40
CA LEU A 108 -4.16 9.93 -4.47
C LEU A 108 -4.82 11.27 -4.16
N GLU A 109 -4.03 12.34 -4.03
CA GLU A 109 -4.53 13.70 -3.84
C GLU A 109 -5.35 14.17 -5.04
N LEU A 110 -4.86 13.94 -6.27
CA LEU A 110 -5.64 14.22 -7.48
C LEU A 110 -6.96 13.41 -7.50
N GLN A 111 -6.92 12.14 -7.08
CA GLN A 111 -8.13 11.32 -6.96
C GLN A 111 -9.12 11.91 -5.92
N ARG A 112 -8.61 12.41 -4.79
CA ARG A 112 -9.40 13.05 -3.73
C ARG A 112 -10.08 14.31 -4.24
N LEU A 113 -9.33 15.18 -4.92
CA LEU A 113 -9.83 16.44 -5.50
C LEU A 113 -10.86 16.18 -6.60
N ASN A 114 -10.61 15.25 -7.51
CA ASN A 114 -11.53 14.90 -8.60
C ASN A 114 -12.83 14.28 -8.09
N SER A 115 -12.77 13.47 -7.03
CA SER A 115 -13.96 12.80 -6.48
C SER A 115 -14.72 13.64 -5.46
N GLY A 116 -14.09 14.69 -4.91
CA GLY A 116 -14.62 15.47 -3.79
C GLY A 116 -14.85 14.66 -2.52
N ARG A 117 -14.21 13.48 -2.41
CA ARG A 117 -14.40 12.54 -1.29
C ARG A 117 -13.07 12.13 -0.71
N GLN A 118 -13.07 11.79 0.57
CA GLN A 118 -11.91 11.21 1.21
C GLN A 118 -11.53 9.88 0.55
N THR A 119 -10.23 9.67 0.38
CA THR A 119 -9.68 8.49 -0.28
C THR A 119 -9.69 7.28 0.67
N ARG A 120 -9.99 6.11 0.09
CA ARG A 120 -10.00 4.84 0.81
C ARG A 120 -8.59 4.27 0.88
N VAL A 121 -8.29 3.56 1.97
CA VAL A 121 -6.98 2.91 2.16
C VAL A 121 -6.71 1.88 1.06
N SER A 122 -7.74 1.14 0.65
CA SER A 122 -7.68 0.16 -0.43
C SER A 122 -7.29 0.75 -1.80
N SER A 123 -7.63 2.02 -2.07
CA SER A 123 -7.28 2.68 -3.33
C SER A 123 -5.77 2.88 -3.44
N TYR A 124 -5.14 3.30 -2.34
CA TYR A 124 -3.70 3.48 -2.25
C TYR A 124 -2.97 2.13 -2.33
N ILE A 125 -3.41 1.13 -1.57
CA ILE A 125 -2.80 -0.21 -1.58
C ILE A 125 -2.85 -0.82 -2.98
N THR A 126 -4.00 -0.78 -3.65
CA THR A 126 -4.18 -1.38 -4.97
C THR A 126 -3.31 -0.68 -6.03
N SER A 127 -3.27 0.65 -6.02
CA SER A 127 -2.47 1.44 -6.95
C SER A 127 -0.98 1.19 -6.75
N THR A 128 -0.54 1.17 -5.49
CA THR A 128 0.86 0.93 -5.12
C THR A 128 1.29 -0.49 -5.46
N ALA A 129 0.46 -1.50 -5.16
CA ALA A 129 0.75 -2.89 -5.52
C ALA A 129 0.85 -3.06 -7.05
N SER A 130 -0.02 -2.40 -7.82
CA SER A 130 0.06 -2.39 -9.29
C SER A 130 1.35 -1.75 -9.79
N LEU A 131 1.78 -0.62 -9.19
CA LEU A 131 3.06 0.01 -9.51
C LEU A 131 4.22 -0.95 -9.23
N LEU A 132 4.35 -1.45 -8.01
CA LEU A 132 5.46 -2.33 -7.61
C LEU A 132 5.52 -3.60 -8.48
N TYR A 133 4.37 -4.16 -8.85
CA TYR A 133 4.29 -5.31 -9.74
C TYR A 133 4.80 -5.01 -11.15
N ARG A 134 4.51 -3.83 -11.71
CA ARG A 134 5.02 -3.41 -13.04
C ARG A 134 6.54 -3.35 -13.07
N TYR A 135 7.17 -2.95 -11.96
CA TYR A 135 8.63 -2.95 -11.82
C TYR A 135 9.21 -4.33 -11.47
N GLN A 136 8.39 -5.39 -11.34
CA GLN A 136 8.84 -6.77 -11.13
C GLN A 136 9.86 -6.95 -9.97
N GLY A 137 9.76 -6.12 -8.92
CA GLY A 137 10.66 -6.18 -7.77
C GLY A 137 12.00 -5.46 -7.93
N HIS A 138 12.21 -4.70 -9.02
CA HIS A 138 13.38 -3.82 -9.17
C HIS A 138 13.34 -2.63 -8.20
N LEU A 139 12.15 -2.20 -7.77
CA LEU A 139 11.98 -1.22 -6.70
C LEU A 139 12.14 -1.92 -5.34
N GLY A 140 13.15 -1.52 -4.58
CA GLY A 140 13.47 -2.06 -3.26
C GLY A 140 12.62 -1.49 -2.12
N ALA A 141 11.34 -1.19 -2.38
CA ALA A 141 10.43 -0.57 -1.41
C ALA A 141 9.56 -1.64 -0.73
N TYR A 142 9.61 -1.68 0.60
CA TYR A 142 8.74 -2.49 1.45
C TYR A 142 7.91 -1.55 2.30
N LEU A 143 6.58 -1.68 2.25
CA LEU A 143 5.67 -0.70 2.84
C LEU A 143 4.72 -1.38 3.84
N ILE A 144 4.54 -0.75 5.01
CA ILE A 144 3.39 -0.99 5.90
C ILE A 144 2.48 0.23 5.78
N VAL A 145 1.20 0.03 5.45
CA VAL A 145 0.26 1.13 5.23
C VAL A 145 -0.81 1.07 6.30
N GLY A 146 -0.94 2.15 7.08
CA GLY A 146 -1.99 2.29 8.07
C GLY A 146 -2.93 3.42 7.69
N GLY A 147 -4.24 3.20 7.83
CA GLY A 147 -5.20 4.27 7.68
C GLY A 147 -6.54 3.98 8.32
N TYR A 148 -7.36 5.00 8.40
CA TYR A 148 -8.73 4.91 8.91
C TYR A 148 -9.68 5.48 7.85
N ASP A 149 -10.65 4.71 7.39
CA ASP A 149 -11.66 5.20 6.46
C ASP A 149 -13.08 4.91 6.95
N VAL A 150 -14.09 5.15 6.11
CA VAL A 150 -15.50 4.94 6.49
C VAL A 150 -15.85 3.50 6.87
N LEU A 151 -14.98 2.52 6.57
CA LEU A 151 -15.12 1.12 6.98
C LEU A 151 -14.32 0.80 8.26
N GLY A 152 -13.61 1.78 8.82
CA GLY A 152 -12.82 1.67 10.04
C GLY A 152 -11.32 1.60 9.80
N ALA A 153 -10.62 0.96 10.73
CA ALA A 153 -9.17 0.84 10.72
C ALA A 153 -8.65 -0.23 9.74
N HIS A 154 -7.65 0.12 8.94
CA HIS A 154 -6.99 -0.75 7.98
C HIS A 154 -5.47 -0.72 8.17
N LEU A 155 -4.87 -1.91 8.17
CA LEU A 155 -3.44 -2.14 8.23
C LEU A 155 -3.07 -3.23 7.21
#